data_AF-A0A9P7G4N0-F1
#
_entry.id   AF-A0A9P7G4N0-F1
#
_cell.length_a   1.000
_cell.length_b   1.000
_cell.length_c   1.000
_cell.angle_alpha   90.00
_cell.angle_beta   90.00
_cell.angle_gamma   90.00
#
_symmetry.space_group_name_H-M   'P 1'
#
loop_
_entity.id
_entity.type
_entity.pdbx_description
1 polymer ?
#
loop_
_entity_poly.entity_id
_entity_poly.type
_entity_poly.pdbx_seq_one_letter_code
_entity_poly.pdbx_strand_id
1 'polypeptide(L)'
;RRRNSDLSELVILKEIMARIQHLEELPTLPLPCNYFDLIGGVGTGGLIALMLGRLKMPIDTAIKEYVNFTERVFSKKKVGRTINVYRATEFEYAMKTLIKTAGYRGDSLMRDQDGQDTSECLRYVESQLFL
;
A
#
# COMPACT_ATOMS: atom_id res chain seq x y z
N ARG A 1 -3.62 -2.44 -22.42
CA ARG A 1 -2.31 -1.89 -21.98
C ARG A 1 -2.40 -1.70 -20.46
N ARG A 2 -2.08 -2.76 -19.68
CA ARG A 2 -2.14 -2.72 -18.22
C ARG A 2 -0.91 -1.95 -17.71
N ARG A 3 -1.11 -0.94 -16.87
CA ARG A 3 -0.01 -0.17 -16.25
C ARG A 3 0.53 -1.02 -15.11
N ASN A 4 1.68 -1.67 -15.33
CA ASN A 4 2.40 -2.47 -14.34
C ASN A 4 3.55 -1.70 -13.68
N SER A 5 3.60 -0.37 -13.82
CA SER A 5 4.71 0.49 -13.35
C SER A 5 4.99 0.30 -11.85
N ASP A 6 3.94 0.20 -11.05
CA ASP A 6 4.08 0.23 -9.59
C ASP A 6 4.36 -1.18 -9.03
N LEU A 7 4.05 -2.22 -9.83
CA LEU A 7 4.44 -3.59 -9.49
C LEU A 7 5.95 -3.79 -9.70
N SER A 8 6.55 -3.17 -10.71
CA SER A 8 8.01 -3.18 -10.85
C SER A 8 8.71 -2.52 -9.67
N GLU A 9 8.18 -1.40 -9.16
CA GLU A 9 8.74 -0.73 -7.96
C GLU A 9 8.72 -1.65 -6.74
N LEU A 10 7.60 -2.35 -6.49
CA LEU A 10 7.51 -3.33 -5.41
C LEU A 10 8.47 -4.51 -5.57
N VAL A 11 8.66 -5.01 -6.79
CA VAL A 11 9.60 -6.11 -7.08
C VAL A 11 11.05 -5.66 -6.88
N ILE A 12 11.39 -4.44 -7.32
CA ILE A 12 12.71 -3.85 -7.09
C ILE A 12 12.96 -3.68 -5.59
N LEU A 13 11.98 -3.15 -4.86
CA LEU A 13 12.09 -2.99 -3.41
C LEU A 13 12.27 -4.35 -2.71
N LYS A 14 11.58 -5.40 -3.17
CA LYS A 14 11.75 -6.76 -2.64
C LYS A 14 13.17 -7.27 -2.82
N GLU A 15 13.76 -7.05 -3.99
CA GLU A 15 15.15 -7.41 -4.26
C GLU A 15 16.13 -6.63 -3.36
N ILE A 16 15.88 -5.33 -3.13
CA ILE A 16 16.70 -4.54 -2.20
C ILE A 16 16.61 -5.11 -0.78
N MET A 17 15.40 -5.41 -0.29
CA MET A 17 15.21 -5.99 1.03
C MET A 17 15.85 -7.38 1.16
N ALA A 18 15.84 -8.19 0.09
CA ALA A 18 16.50 -9.50 0.08
C ALA A 18 18.03 -9.37 0.16
N ARG A 19 18.60 -8.35 -0.49
CA ARG A 19 20.03 -8.04 -0.35
C ARG A 19 20.39 -7.60 1.05
N ILE A 20 19.58 -6.74 1.68
CA ILE A 20 19.75 -6.35 3.08
C ILE A 20 19.70 -7.58 3.98
N GLN A 21 18.72 -8.46 3.79
CA GLN A 21 18.62 -9.72 4.54
C GLN A 21 19.93 -10.53 4.46
N HIS A 22 20.51 -10.64 3.27
CA HIS A 22 21.75 -11.38 3.07
C HIS A 22 22.96 -10.68 3.69
N LEU A 23 23.08 -9.36 3.51
CA LEU A 23 24.22 -8.57 4.02
C LEU A 23 24.25 -8.47 5.54
N GLU A 24 23.09 -8.45 6.19
CA GLU A 24 22.96 -8.37 7.65
C GLU A 24 22.71 -9.75 8.31
N GLU A 25 22.78 -10.83 7.53
CA GLU A 25 22.59 -12.22 8.00
C GLU A 25 21.28 -12.44 8.77
N LEU A 26 20.21 -11.79 8.32
CA LEU A 26 18.92 -11.82 9.02
C LEU A 26 18.16 -13.12 8.76
N PRO A 27 17.51 -13.70 9.79
CA PRO A 27 16.80 -14.97 9.67
C PRO A 27 15.57 -14.89 8.74
N THR A 28 15.01 -13.70 8.56
CA THR A 28 13.83 -13.45 7.75
C THR A 28 13.97 -12.14 6.98
N LEU A 29 13.16 -11.99 5.92
CA LEU A 29 13.14 -10.77 5.12
C LEU A 29 12.67 -9.59 5.99
N PRO A 30 13.48 -8.52 6.14
CA PRO A 30 13.11 -7.40 6.99
C PRO A 30 11.93 -6.61 6.44
N LEU A 31 11.22 -5.91 7.33
CA LEU A 31 10.14 -5.00 6.94
C LEU A 31 10.72 -3.69 6.41
N PRO A 32 10.20 -3.15 5.28
CA PRO A 32 10.67 -1.88 4.74
C PRO A 32 10.57 -0.71 5.74
N CYS A 33 9.52 -0.67 6.56
CA CYS A 33 9.34 0.38 7.57
C CYS A 33 10.42 0.43 8.66
N ASN A 34 11.28 -0.60 8.78
CA ASN A 34 12.39 -0.61 9.73
C ASN A 34 13.69 -0.03 9.13
N TYR A 35 13.74 0.18 7.82
CA TYR A 35 14.92 0.64 7.08
C TYR A 35 14.71 1.99 6.40
N PHE A 36 13.46 2.35 6.13
CA PHE A 36 13.11 3.63 5.53
C PHE A 36 12.39 4.50 6.56
N ASP A 37 13.01 5.62 6.91
CA ASP A 37 12.40 6.63 7.80
C ASP A 37 11.17 7.29 7.17
N LEU A 38 11.04 7.25 5.84
CA LEU A 38 9.94 7.83 5.08
C LEU A 38 9.61 6.94 3.88
N ILE A 39 8.34 6.58 3.74
CA ILE A 39 7.78 5.93 2.56
C ILE A 39 6.64 6.81 2.05
N GLY A 40 6.79 7.34 0.84
CA GLY A 40 5.82 8.24 0.22
C GLY A 40 5.46 7.80 -1.19
N GLY A 41 4.31 8.28 -1.67
CA GLY A 41 3.86 8.03 -3.04
C GLY A 41 2.54 8.74 -3.35
N VAL A 42 2.29 8.98 -4.64
CA VAL A 42 1.08 9.65 -5.14
C VAL A 42 0.26 8.67 -5.98
N GLY A 43 -1.08 8.75 -5.88
CA GLY A 43 -1.97 7.84 -6.61
C GLY A 43 -1.85 6.40 -6.09
N THR A 44 -1.50 5.45 -6.97
CA THR A 44 -1.28 4.04 -6.61
C THR A 44 -0.02 3.83 -5.77
N GLY A 45 1.00 4.69 -5.92
CA GLY A 45 2.17 4.71 -5.05
C GLY A 45 1.81 5.07 -3.60
N GLY A 46 0.78 5.90 -3.39
CA GLY A 46 0.29 6.23 -2.05
C GLY A 46 -0.37 5.04 -1.34
N LEU A 47 -1.01 4.14 -2.10
CA LEU A 47 -1.52 2.87 -1.57
C LEU A 47 -0.36 1.96 -1.14
N ILE A 48 0.69 1.86 -1.95
CA ILE A 48 1.89 1.09 -1.61
C ILE A 48 2.56 1.65 -0.34
N ALA A 49 2.69 2.98 -0.26
CA ALA A 49 3.21 3.65 0.92
C ALA A 49 2.37 3.37 2.17
N LEU A 50 1.04 3.34 2.05
CA LEU A 50 0.15 2.96 3.15
C LEU A 50 0.37 1.50 3.60
N MET A 51 0.50 0.57 2.64
CA MET A 51 0.69 -0.85 2.94
C MET A 51 2.02 -1.13 3.67
N LEU A 52 3.12 -0.58 3.15
CA LEU A 52 4.46 -0.87 3.67
C LEU A 52 4.82 -0.03 4.89
N GLY A 53 4.39 1.23 4.91
CA GLY A 53 4.69 2.15 6.01
C GLY A 53 3.71 1.97 7.16
N ARG A 54 2.44 2.33 6.96
CA ARG A 54 1.46 2.41 8.06
C ARG A 54 0.93 1.05 8.49
N LEU A 55 0.60 0.19 7.54
CA LEU A 55 0.11 -1.16 7.84
C LEU A 55 1.26 -2.13 8.15
N LYS A 56 2.51 -1.69 7.99
CA LYS A 56 3.74 -2.47 8.25
C LYS A 56 3.69 -3.86 7.62
N MET A 57 3.08 -3.97 6.42
CA MET A 57 2.93 -5.26 5.76
C MET A 57 4.27 -5.77 5.24
N PRO A 58 4.54 -7.08 5.36
CA PRO A 58 5.62 -7.73 4.64
C PRO A 58 5.49 -7.47 3.14
N ILE A 59 6.62 -7.28 2.47
CA ILE A 59 6.63 -6.88 1.05
C ILE A 59 5.93 -7.91 0.14
N ASP A 60 6.03 -9.20 0.46
CA ASP A 60 5.33 -10.27 -0.26
C ASP A 60 3.80 -10.15 -0.14
N THR A 61 3.32 -9.87 1.06
CA THR A 61 1.89 -9.63 1.31
C THR A 61 1.44 -8.36 0.60
N ALA A 62 2.22 -7.28 0.67
CA ALA A 62 1.91 -6.03 0.00
C ALA A 62 1.81 -6.20 -1.53
N ILE A 63 2.71 -6.96 -2.16
CA ILE A 63 2.63 -7.27 -3.59
C ILE A 63 1.32 -7.98 -3.93
N LYS A 64 0.97 -9.03 -3.17
CA LYS A 64 -0.24 -9.81 -3.41
C LYS A 64 -1.50 -8.95 -3.25
N GLU A 65 -1.58 -8.19 -2.16
CA GLU A 65 -2.73 -7.34 -1.88
C GLU A 65 -2.83 -6.18 -2.86
N TYR A 66 -1.71 -5.62 -3.33
CA TYR A 66 -1.69 -4.60 -4.39
C TYR A 66 -2.26 -5.13 -5.71
N VAL A 67 -1.87 -6.33 -6.13
CA VAL A 67 -2.43 -6.96 -7.34
C VAL A 67 -3.93 -7.19 -7.18
N ASN A 68 -4.37 -7.78 -6.06
CA ASN A 68 -5.79 -8.01 -5.79
C ASN A 68 -6.59 -6.70 -5.77
N PHE A 69 -6.07 -5.67 -5.11
CA PHE A 69 -6.69 -4.36 -5.02
C PHE A 69 -6.84 -3.72 -6.40
N THR A 70 -5.75 -3.70 -7.18
CA THR A 70 -5.75 -3.07 -8.49
C THR A 70 -6.61 -3.81 -9.50
N GLU A 71 -6.68 -5.14 -9.44
CA GLU A 71 -7.60 -5.90 -10.29
C GLU A 71 -9.05 -5.58 -9.97
N ARG A 72 -9.41 -5.48 -8.69
CA ARG A 72 -10.78 -5.16 -8.29
C ARG A 72 -11.18 -3.72 -8.61
N VAL A 73 -10.30 -2.77 -8.29
CA VAL A 73 -10.59 -1.34 -8.39
C VAL A 73 -10.34 -0.79 -9.81
N PHE A 74 -9.43 -1.38 -10.59
CA PHE A 74 -9.01 -0.84 -11.90
C PHE A 74 -9.31 -1.72 -13.12
N SER A 75 -9.80 -2.97 -12.98
CA SER A 75 -10.23 -3.75 -14.16
C SER A 75 -11.35 -3.01 -14.91
N LYS A 76 -11.18 -2.72 -16.21
CA LYS A 76 -12.11 -1.86 -16.99
C LYS A 76 -13.10 -2.70 -17.83
N LYS A 77 -14.40 -2.35 -17.70
CA LYS A 77 -15.53 -2.35 -18.69
C LYS A 77 -16.31 -3.66 -18.94
N LYS A 78 -17.63 -3.68 -19.25
CA LYS A 78 -18.70 -2.66 -19.44
C LYS A 78 -20.07 -3.35 -19.65
N VAL A 79 -21.17 -2.85 -19.07
CA VAL A 79 -22.51 -2.89 -19.70
C VAL A 79 -23.26 -1.61 -19.32
N GLY A 80 -23.83 -0.91 -20.30
CA GLY A 80 -24.93 0.03 -20.07
C GLY A 80 -24.57 1.51 -19.91
N ARG A 81 -25.35 2.35 -20.61
CA ARG A 81 -25.35 3.82 -20.56
C ARG A 81 -25.86 4.31 -19.18
N THR A 82 -25.00 4.36 -18.17
CA THR A 82 -25.32 5.14 -16.96
C THR A 82 -24.09 5.82 -16.41
N ILE A 83 -24.29 7.07 -16.01
CA ILE A 83 -23.30 8.10 -15.73
C ILE A 83 -22.62 7.83 -14.38
N ASN A 84 -21.29 7.79 -14.42
CA ASN A 84 -20.34 8.28 -13.40
C ASN A 84 -20.75 8.26 -11.92
N VAL A 85 -21.08 7.10 -11.36
CA VAL A 85 -20.83 6.86 -9.93
C VAL A 85 -19.52 6.10 -9.88
N TYR A 86 -18.43 6.82 -9.62
CA TYR A 86 -17.13 6.21 -9.43
C TYR A 86 -17.22 5.14 -8.33
N ARG A 87 -16.35 4.14 -8.49
CA ARG A 87 -16.06 2.97 -7.66
C ARG A 87 -15.66 3.29 -6.20
N ALA A 88 -16.24 4.32 -5.57
CA ALA A 88 -15.98 4.66 -4.19
C ALA A 88 -16.33 3.50 -3.27
N THR A 89 -17.44 2.80 -3.53
CA THR A 89 -17.85 1.61 -2.77
C THR A 89 -16.90 0.43 -2.94
N GLU A 90 -16.44 0.15 -4.16
CA GLU A 90 -15.46 -0.92 -4.41
C GLU A 90 -14.08 -0.59 -3.84
N PHE A 91 -13.66 0.67 -3.95
CA PHE A 91 -12.44 1.15 -3.34
C PHE A 91 -12.52 1.06 -1.81
N GLU A 92 -13.60 1.55 -1.23
CA GLU A 92 -13.85 1.51 0.22
C GLU A 92 -13.90 0.07 0.72
N TYR A 93 -14.60 -0.82 0.02
CA TYR A 93 -14.63 -2.24 0.34
C TYR A 93 -13.21 -2.83 0.27
N ALA A 94 -12.49 -2.62 -0.83
CA ALA A 94 -11.15 -3.16 -1.01
C ALA A 94 -10.18 -2.63 0.06
N MET A 95 -10.30 -1.35 0.42
CA MET A 95 -9.53 -0.72 1.48
C MET A 95 -9.87 -1.31 2.85
N LYS A 96 -11.16 -1.48 3.17
CA LYS A 96 -11.61 -2.14 4.41
C LYS A 96 -11.09 -3.57 4.51
N THR A 97 -11.11 -4.32 3.40
CA THR A 97 -10.54 -5.67 3.35
C THR A 97 -9.04 -5.64 3.59
N LEU A 98 -8.33 -4.72 2.94
CA LEU A 98 -6.89 -4.57 3.08
C LEU A 98 -6.46 -4.24 4.52
N ILE A 99 -7.15 -3.30 5.17
CA ILE A 99 -6.94 -2.92 6.57
C ILE A 99 -7.19 -4.12 7.49
N LYS A 100 -8.23 -4.92 7.22
CA LYS A 100 -8.50 -6.17 7.96
C LYS A 100 -7.42 -7.22 7.75
N THR A 101 -6.90 -7.38 6.53
CA THR A 101 -5.79 -8.31 6.23
C THR A 101 -4.52 -7.94 7.00
N ALA A 102 -4.29 -6.64 7.22
CA ALA A 102 -3.19 -6.14 8.04
C ALA A 102 -3.43 -6.29 9.57
N GLY A 103 -4.56 -6.85 10.00
CA GLY A 103 -4.89 -7.08 11.41
C GLY A 103 -5.59 -5.92 12.12
N TYR A 104 -5.96 -4.86 11.41
CA TYR A 104 -6.70 -3.72 11.96
C TYR A 104 -8.21 -3.87 11.78
N ARG A 105 -9.02 -3.17 12.58
CA ARG A 105 -10.47 -3.12 12.32
C ARG A 105 -10.72 -2.25 11.09
N GLY A 106 -11.66 -2.67 10.23
CA GLY A 106 -11.92 -1.99 8.95
C GLY A 106 -12.46 -0.55 9.10
N ASP A 107 -12.84 -0.15 10.30
CA ASP A 107 -13.29 1.18 10.71
C ASP A 107 -12.28 1.92 11.61
N SER A 108 -11.08 1.35 11.82
CA SER A 108 -10.03 1.99 12.60
C SER A 108 -9.62 3.34 12.00
N LEU A 109 -9.64 4.39 12.83
CA LEU A 109 -9.06 5.67 12.49
C LEU A 109 -7.55 5.51 12.29
N MET A 110 -7.06 5.86 11.11
CA MET A 110 -5.63 5.75 10.75
C MET A 110 -4.76 6.86 11.36
N ARG A 111 -5.36 7.76 12.17
CA ARG A 111 -4.69 8.86 12.87
C ARG A 111 -4.29 8.40 14.27
N ASP A 112 -3.06 8.68 14.67
CA ASP A 112 -2.65 8.42 16.05
C ASP A 112 -3.41 9.35 16.97
N GLN A 113 -3.98 8.79 18.03
CA GLN A 113 -4.43 9.58 19.17
C GLN A 113 -3.19 9.79 20.04
N ASP A 114 -2.68 11.01 19.98
CA ASP A 114 -1.74 11.65 20.90
C ASP A 114 -0.34 11.01 21.09
N GLY A 115 0.65 11.65 20.48
CA GLY A 115 1.76 12.22 21.26
C GLY A 115 2.77 11.29 21.94
N GLN A 116 3.01 10.06 21.47
CA GLN A 116 4.17 9.29 21.93
C GLN A 116 5.09 8.89 20.78
N ASP A 117 6.27 9.51 20.85
CA ASP A 117 7.51 9.22 20.16
C ASP A 117 7.75 7.71 20.02
N THR A 118 7.56 7.20 18.82
CA THR A 118 8.23 6.01 18.32
C THR A 118 8.65 6.32 16.90
N SER A 119 9.83 5.84 16.51
CA SER A 119 10.38 5.85 15.15
C SER A 119 9.41 5.20 14.15
N GLU A 120 8.35 5.91 13.81
CA GLU A 120 7.30 5.47 12.93
C GLU A 120 7.50 6.19 11.60
N CYS A 121 7.82 5.41 10.57
CA CYS A 121 8.00 5.85 9.19
C CYS A 121 7.11 7.08 8.87
N LEU A 122 7.75 8.23 8.70
CA LEU A 122 7.13 9.54 8.46
C LEU A 122 6.14 9.39 7.32
N ARG A 123 4.93 9.92 7.54
CA ARG A 123 3.79 9.74 6.65
C ARG A 123 3.67 10.94 5.75
N TYR A 124 3.93 10.77 4.45
CA TYR A 124 3.53 11.75 3.44
C TYR A 124 2.78 11.04 2.31
N VAL A 125 1.45 11.12 2.37
CA VAL A 125 0.57 10.81 1.24
C VAL A 125 0.17 12.16 0.66
N GLU A 126 0.93 12.65 -0.32
CA GLU A 126 0.52 13.85 -1.03
C GLU A 126 -0.61 13.46 -2.00
N SER A 127 -1.85 13.66 -1.58
CA SER A 127 -3.00 13.57 -2.46
C SER A 127 -3.08 14.83 -3.31
N GLN A 128 -2.26 14.94 -4.36
CA GLN A 128 -2.55 15.88 -5.44
C GLN A 128 -3.69 15.34 -6.28
N LEU A 129 -4.88 15.87 -5.97
CA LEU A 129 -6.05 15.91 -6.83
C LEU A 129 -5.67 16.73 -8.07
N PHE A 130 -5.32 16.08 -9.18
CA PHE A 130 -5.23 16.79 -10.46
C PHE A 130 -6.65 17.18 -10.89
N LEU A 131 -6.87 18.50 -10.96
CA LEU A 131 -7.98 19.19 -11.63
C LEU A 131 -8.13 18.75 -13.10
#